data_AF-D3DHT2-F1
#
_entry.id   AF-D3DHT2-F1
#
_cell.length_a   1.000
_cell.length_b   1.000
_cell.length_c   1.000
_cell.angle_alpha   90.00
_cell.angle_beta   90.00
_cell.angle_gamma   90.00
#
_symmetry.space_group_name_H-M   'P 1'
#
loop_
_entity.id
_entity.type
_entity.pdbx_description
1 polymer ?
#
loop_
_entity_poly.entity_id
_entity_poly.type
_entity_poly.pdbx_seq_one_letter_code
_entity_poly.pdbx_strand_id
1 'polypeptide(L)'
;MQAIELLRRILKHYSIDIALAVVFMLVAFAYVYDQPTLLSAIARKVALASAGLVYYYITRVLKVGFIDWRDPYDKVYTIALLIYIGLVFALG
;
A
#
# COMPACT_ATOMS: atom_id res chain seq x y z
N MET A 1 -2.22 -23.33 -8.72
CA MET A 1 -3.24 -23.10 -7.65
C MET A 1 -2.87 -21.92 -6.75
N GLN A 2 -1.68 -21.86 -6.14
CA GLN A 2 -1.27 -20.74 -5.25
C GLN A 2 -1.30 -19.35 -5.91
N ALA A 3 -0.86 -19.20 -7.16
CA ALA A 3 -0.87 -17.90 -7.85
C ALA A 3 -2.27 -17.32 -8.06
N ILE A 4 -3.25 -18.19 -8.36
CA ILE A 4 -4.66 -17.80 -8.53
C ILE A 4 -5.26 -17.37 -7.19
N GLU A 5 -4.91 -18.06 -6.10
CA GLU A 5 -5.35 -17.69 -4.76
C GLU A 5 -4.72 -16.38 -4.26
N LEU A 6 -3.43 -16.18 -4.54
CA LEU A 6 -2.73 -14.93 -4.28
C LEU A 6 -3.39 -13.76 -5.03
N LEU A 7 -3.64 -13.92 -6.33
CA LEU A 7 -4.33 -12.91 -7.14
C LEU A 7 -5.73 -12.61 -6.58
N ARG A 8 -6.51 -13.64 -6.26
CA ARG A 8 -7.86 -13.48 -5.68
C ARG A 8 -7.82 -12.72 -4.34
N ARG A 9 -6.87 -13.03 -3.45
CA ARG A 9 -6.74 -12.35 -2.14
C ARG A 9 -6.26 -10.92 -2.28
N ILE A 10 -5.31 -10.65 -3.19
CA ILE A 10 -4.87 -9.28 -3.50
C ILE A 10 -6.05 -8.45 -4.00
N LEU A 11 -6.80 -8.95 -4.97
CA LEU A 11 -7.97 -8.25 -5.49
C LEU A 11 -9.10 -8.11 -4.47
N LYS A 12 -9.19 -8.99 -3.47
CA LYS A 12 -10.23 -8.91 -2.44
C LYS A 12 -9.87 -7.98 -1.28
N HIS A 13 -8.63 -8.06 -0.79
CA HIS A 13 -8.21 -7.38 0.44
C HIS A 13 -7.39 -6.11 0.19
N TYR A 14 -6.76 -5.98 -0.98
CA TYR A 14 -5.90 -4.86 -1.34
C TYR A 14 -6.40 -4.11 -2.58
N SER A 15 -7.64 -4.35 -3.02
CA SER A 15 -8.23 -3.62 -4.16
C SER A 15 -8.29 -2.12 -3.93
N ILE A 16 -8.58 -1.69 -2.71
CA ILE A 16 -8.59 -0.27 -2.34
C ILE A 16 -7.18 0.31 -2.44
N ASP A 17 -6.17 -0.37 -1.90
CA ASP A 17 -4.77 0.08 -2.00
C ASP A 17 -4.30 0.12 -3.46
N ILE A 18 -4.67 -0.86 -4.28
CA ILE A 18 -4.35 -0.86 -5.71
C ILE A 18 -5.02 0.33 -6.40
N ALA A 19 -6.30 0.57 -6.13
CA ALA A 19 -7.03 1.70 -6.71
C ALA A 19 -6.42 3.03 -6.28
N LEU A 20 -6.12 3.20 -5.00
CA LEU A 20 -5.45 4.39 -4.47
C LEU A 20 -4.07 4.58 -5.12
N ALA A 21 -3.26 3.52 -5.18
CA ALA A 21 -1.95 3.58 -5.81
C ALA A 21 -2.03 4.05 -7.26
N VAL A 22 -2.92 3.46 -8.06
CA VAL A 22 -3.07 3.81 -9.49
C VAL A 22 -3.63 5.23 -9.66
N VAL A 23 -4.72 5.56 -8.96
CA VAL A 23 -5.38 6.87 -9.10
C VAL A 23 -4.45 8.00 -8.66
N PHE A 24 -3.84 7.88 -7.49
CA PHE A 24 -2.96 8.93 -6.99
C PHE A 24 -1.62 8.98 -7.72
N MET A 25 -1.14 7.89 -8.32
CA MET A 25 -0.03 7.93 -9.26
C MET A 25 -0.38 8.76 -10.50
N LEU A 26 -1.57 8.57 -11.09
CA LEU A 26 -2.02 9.37 -12.23
C LEU A 26 -2.17 10.85 -11.86
N VAL A 27 -2.74 11.15 -10.69
CA VAL A 27 -2.82 12.52 -10.16
C VAL A 27 -1.42 13.10 -9.97
N ALA A 28 -0.50 12.36 -9.33
CA ALA A 28 0.87 12.82 -9.13
C ALA A 28 1.58 13.17 -10.44
N PHE A 29 1.38 12.36 -11.49
CA PHE A 29 1.93 12.64 -12.83
C PHE A 29 1.25 13.81 -13.53
N ALA A 30 -0.08 13.92 -13.46
CA ALA A 30 -0.82 15.02 -14.06
C ALA A 30 -0.37 16.38 -13.50
N TYR A 31 -0.12 16.44 -12.19
CA TYR A 31 0.32 17.64 -11.49
C TYR A 31 1.83 17.68 -11.25
N VAL A 32 2.63 16.91 -12.01
CA VAL A 32 4.09 16.90 -11.81
C VAL A 32 4.75 18.20 -12.32
N TYR A 33 4.14 18.83 -13.33
CA TYR A 33 4.62 20.06 -13.97
C TYR A 33 3.84 21.32 -13.56
N ASP A 34 2.65 21.16 -12.97
CA ASP A 34 1.81 22.27 -12.51
C ASP A 34 2.06 22.63 -11.03
N GLN A 35 1.83 23.89 -10.70
CA GLN A 35 2.21 24.52 -9.43
C GLN A 35 1.54 24.07 -8.11
N PRO A 36 0.47 23.26 -8.01
CA PRO A 36 0.02 22.84 -6.69
C PRO A 36 0.96 21.75 -6.15
N THR A 37 2.13 22.18 -5.66
CA THR A 37 3.17 21.36 -5.03
C THR A 37 2.60 20.50 -3.92
N LEU A 38 1.61 21.00 -3.18
CA LEU A 38 0.92 20.28 -2.12
C LEU A 38 0.11 19.09 -2.66
N LEU A 39 -0.66 19.28 -3.74
CA LEU A 39 -1.50 18.23 -4.30
C LEU A 39 -0.65 17.10 -4.89
N SER A 40 0.39 17.47 -5.65
CA SER A 40 1.34 16.49 -6.20
C SER A 40 2.09 15.75 -5.08
N ALA A 41 2.53 16.45 -4.02
CA ALA A 41 3.22 15.82 -2.89
C ALA A 41 2.33 14.84 -2.12
N ILE A 42 1.10 15.23 -1.79
CA ILE A 42 0.13 14.34 -1.12
C ILE A 42 -0.16 13.13 -2.01
N ALA A 43 -0.37 13.36 -3.31
CA ALA A 43 -0.64 12.27 -4.25
C ALA A 43 0.51 11.25 -4.33
N ARG A 44 1.77 11.70 -4.37
CA ARG A 44 2.94 10.80 -4.35
C ARG A 44 3.02 10.00 -3.06
N LYS A 45 2.79 10.64 -1.89
CA LYS A 45 2.81 9.95 -0.59
C LYS A 45 1.71 8.89 -0.51
N VAL A 46 0.48 9.21 -0.93
CA VAL A 46 -0.63 8.26 -0.95
C VAL A 46 -0.34 7.11 -1.91
N ALA A 47 0.12 7.42 -3.12
CA ALA A 47 0.47 6.41 -4.11
C ALA A 47 1.57 5.47 -3.60
N LEU A 48 2.64 6.03 -3.02
CA LEU A 48 3.76 5.28 -2.45
C LEU A 48 3.34 4.41 -1.27
N ALA A 49 2.54 4.97 -0.35
CA ALA A 49 2.03 4.25 0.82
C ALA A 49 1.24 3.01 0.38
N SER A 50 0.24 3.20 -0.48
CA SER A 50 -0.62 2.12 -0.96
C SER A 50 0.14 1.10 -1.82
N ALA A 51 1.01 1.56 -2.74
CA ALA A 51 1.84 0.66 -3.55
C ALA A 51 2.76 -0.20 -2.68
N GLY A 52 3.38 0.39 -1.67
CA GLY A 52 4.25 -0.34 -0.75
C GLY A 52 3.51 -1.37 0.11
N LEU A 53 2.25 -1.14 0.49
CA LEU A 53 1.43 -2.15 1.18
C LEU A 53 1.13 -3.36 0.29
N VAL A 54 0.77 -3.12 -0.97
CA VAL A 54 0.53 -4.19 -1.95
C VAL A 54 1.83 -4.97 -2.19
N TYR A 55 2.95 -4.27 -2.38
CA TYR A 55 4.26 -4.88 -2.57
C TYR A 55 4.69 -5.71 -1.34
N TYR A 56 4.52 -5.16 -0.14
CA TYR A 56 4.79 -5.87 1.11
C TYR A 56 3.95 -7.16 1.20
N TYR A 57 2.66 -7.09 0.90
CA TYR A 57 1.81 -8.28 0.95
C TYR A 57 2.29 -9.36 -0.03
N ILE A 58 2.56 -8.99 -1.29
CA ILE A 58 3.06 -9.91 -2.31
C ILE A 58 4.37 -10.56 -1.86
N THR A 59 5.37 -9.74 -1.51
CA THR A 59 6.70 -10.24 -1.10
C THR A 59 6.64 -11.10 0.15
N ARG A 60 5.83 -10.71 1.14
CA ARG A 60 5.62 -11.50 2.35
C ARG A 60 5.01 -12.85 2.02
N VAL A 61 3.96 -12.90 1.19
CA VAL A 61 3.33 -14.18 0.83
C VAL A 61 4.30 -15.06 0.04
N LEU A 62 5.12 -14.49 -0.85
CA LEU A 62 6.13 -15.26 -1.59
C LEU A 62 7.22 -15.84 -0.67
N LYS A 63 7.62 -15.12 0.38
CA LYS A 63 8.70 -15.56 1.29
C LYS A 63 8.23 -16.45 2.45
N VAL A 64 7.06 -16.15 3.00
CA VAL A 64 6.58 -16.73 4.27
C VAL A 64 5.23 -17.45 4.10
N GLY A 65 4.52 -17.22 2.99
CA GLY A 65 3.21 -17.79 2.74
C GLY A 65 2.06 -16.99 3.36
N PHE A 66 0.88 -17.61 3.38
CA PHE A 66 -0.33 -17.04 3.96
C PHE A 66 -0.26 -17.15 5.48
N ILE A 67 -0.49 -16.02 6.16
CA ILE A 67 -0.50 -15.91 7.62
C ILE A 67 -1.86 -15.36 8.01
N ASP A 68 -2.47 -16.02 8.98
CA ASP A 68 -3.67 -15.57 9.67
C ASP A 68 -3.24 -14.99 11.03
N TRP A 69 -3.17 -13.67 11.12
CA TRP A 69 -2.73 -12.97 12.32
C TRP A 69 -3.85 -13.03 13.37
N ARG A 70 -3.62 -13.76 14.46
CA ARG A 70 -4.56 -13.87 15.60
C ARG A 70 -4.08 -13.03 16.78
N ASP A 71 -4.98 -12.76 17.73
CA ASP A 71 -4.68 -12.03 18.98
C ASP A 71 -3.46 -12.68 19.67
N PRO A 72 -2.41 -11.91 20.03
CA PRO A 72 -2.29 -10.44 20.00
C PRO A 72 -1.58 -9.86 18.77
N TYR A 73 -1.17 -10.69 17.83
CA TYR A 73 -0.34 -10.29 16.70
C TYR A 73 -1.09 -9.44 15.66
N ASP A 74 -2.42 -9.48 15.65
CA ASP A 74 -3.28 -8.57 14.87
C ASP A 74 -3.09 -7.11 15.27
N LYS A 75 -3.00 -6.82 16.58
CA LYS A 75 -2.79 -5.48 17.13
C LYS A 75 -1.38 -4.99 16.81
N VAL A 76 -0.38 -5.85 16.98
CA VAL A 76 1.02 -5.53 16.66
C VAL A 76 1.17 -5.23 15.16
N TYR A 77 0.56 -6.05 14.31
CA TYR A 77 0.56 -5.84 12.87
C TYR A 77 -0.10 -4.51 12.48
N THR A 78 -1.23 -4.17 13.11
CA THR A 78 -1.93 -2.89 12.89
C THR A 78 -1.05 -1.70 13.28
N ILE A 79 -0.37 -1.76 14.43
CA ILE A 79 0.57 -0.71 14.86
C ILE A 79 1.72 -0.58 13.86
N ALA A 80 2.28 -1.69 13.37
CA ALA A 80 3.34 -1.67 12.37
C ALA A 80 2.88 -0.99 11.07
N LEU A 81 1.65 -1.23 10.63
CA LEU A 81 1.07 -0.54 9.47
C LEU A 81 0.93 0.97 9.71
N LEU A 82 0.46 1.39 10.88
CA LEU A 82 0.35 2.81 11.22
C LEU A 82 1.71 3.51 11.23
N ILE A 83 2.73 2.86 11.79
CA ILE A 83 4.11 3.36 11.78
C ILE A 83 4.61 3.48 10.34
N TYR A 84 4.38 2.46 9.50
CA TYR A 84 4.74 2.50 8.09
C TYR A 84 4.09 3.69 7.36
N ILE A 85 2.77 3.90 7.53
CA ILE A 85 2.08 5.03 6.92
C ILE A 85 2.65 6.36 7.43
N GLY A 86 2.88 6.49 8.74
CA GLY A 86 3.50 7.68 9.32
C GLY A 86 4.87 7.98 8.75
N LEU A 87 5.71 6.96 8.57
CA LEU A 87 7.05 7.10 7.98
C LEU A 87 6.98 7.54 6.51
N VAL A 88 6.10 6.93 5.71
CA VAL A 88 5.90 7.34 4.30
C VAL A 88 5.45 8.79 4.21
N PHE A 89 4.52 9.21 5.08
CA PHE A 89 4.05 10.59 5.08
C PHE A 89 5.06 11.58 5.67
N ALA A 90 5.96 11.16 6.56
CA ALA A 90 7.00 12.02 7.11
C ALA A 90 8.19 12.19 6.15
N LEU A 91 8.57 11.12 5.43
CA LEU A 91 9.81 11.05 4.66
C LEU A 91 9.64 11.10 3.13
N GLY A 92 8.46 10.77 2.61
CA GLY A 92 8.15 10.64 1.17
C GLY A 92 7.69 11.92 0.50
#